data_AF-S8D3M3-F1
#
_entry.id   AF-S8D3M3-F1
#
_cell.length_a   1.000
_cell.length_b   1.000
_cell.length_c   1.000
_cell.angle_alpha   90.00
_cell.angle_beta   90.00
_cell.angle_gamma   90.00
#
_symmetry.space_group_name_H-M   'P 1'
#
loop_
_entity.id
_entity.type
_entity.pdbx_description
1 polymer ?
#
loop_
_entity_poly.entity_id
_entity_poly.type
_entity_poly.pdbx_seq_one_letter_code
_entity_poly.pdbx_strand_id
1 'polypeptide(L)'
;MDRKERVERLKKYDAEYKQYLMAKYFSDKTIYGANVYDVKMNIEGQTMCAGRFLPFQSFVNPAEFYELIKKDSSPPTAIMEDNKPGIVNQEP
;
A
#
# COMPACT_ATOMS: atom_id res chain seq x y z
N MET A 1 1.22 -40.03 24.95
CA MET A 1 1.66 -39.24 23.79
C MET A 1 3.13 -39.53 23.56
N ASP A 2 3.41 -40.24 22.47
CA ASP A 2 4.77 -40.65 22.13
C ASP A 2 5.65 -39.44 21.75
N ARG A 3 6.98 -39.56 21.86
CA ARG A 3 7.90 -38.47 21.51
C ARG A 3 7.77 -38.09 20.03
N LYS A 4 7.61 -39.07 19.14
CA LYS A 4 7.47 -38.83 17.70
C LYS A 4 6.18 -38.06 17.39
N GLU A 5 5.07 -38.47 17.99
CA GLU A 5 3.77 -37.78 17.85
C GLU A 5 3.80 -36.32 18.32
N ARG A 6 4.62 -35.98 19.33
CA ARG A 6 4.79 -34.58 19.77
C ARG A 6 5.57 -33.76 18.75
N VAL A 7 6.64 -34.32 18.18
CA VAL A 7 7.46 -33.63 17.16
C VAL A 7 6.64 -33.39 15.89
N GLU A 8 5.85 -34.37 15.45
CA GLU A 8 5.00 -34.23 14.27
C GLU A 8 3.89 -33.19 14.47
N ARG A 9 3.24 -33.18 15.64
CA ARG A 9 2.24 -32.15 15.95
C ARG A 9 2.83 -30.75 16.02
N LEU A 10 4.02 -30.59 16.58
CA LEU A 10 4.69 -29.28 16.61
C LEU A 10 5.01 -28.80 15.19
N LYS A 11 5.55 -29.67 14.33
CA LYS A 11 5.82 -29.33 12.93
C LYS A 11 4.56 -28.94 12.17
N LYS A 12 3.46 -29.67 12.39
CA LYS A 12 2.16 -29.36 11.80
C LYS A 12 1.65 -27.99 12.27
N TYR A 13 1.69 -27.75 13.57
CA TYR A 13 1.28 -26.47 14.16
C TYR A 13 2.10 -25.29 13.60
N ASP A 14 3.43 -25.42 13.52
CA ASP A 14 4.29 -24.37 12.97
C ASP A 14 3.97 -24.06 11.50
N ALA A 15 3.69 -25.10 10.70
CA ALA A 15 3.31 -24.94 9.30
C ALA A 15 1.95 -24.23 9.16
N GLU A 16 0.95 -24.69 9.90
CA GLU A 16 -0.40 -24.10 9.91
C GLU A 16 -0.39 -22.66 10.41
N TYR A 17 0.38 -22.36 11.47
CA TYR A 17 0.50 -21.02 12.03
C TYR A 17 1.16 -20.04 11.06
N LYS A 18 2.22 -20.47 10.35
CA LYS A 18 2.83 -19.65 9.29
C LYS A 18 1.85 -19.37 8.16
N GLN A 19 1.10 -20.38 7.70
CA GLN A 19 0.07 -20.20 6.68
C GLN A 19 -1.03 -19.23 7.14
N TYR A 20 -1.48 -19.35 8.38
CA TYR A 20 -2.45 -18.44 8.99
C TYR A 20 -1.96 -16.99 8.98
N LEU A 21 -0.73 -16.73 9.43
CA LEU A 21 -0.16 -15.38 9.46
C LEU A 21 -0.05 -14.79 8.04
N MET A 22 0.39 -15.60 7.07
CA MET A 22 0.50 -15.16 5.68
C MET A 22 -0.86 -14.83 5.09
N ALA A 23 -1.87 -15.67 5.32
CA ALA A 23 -3.24 -15.40 4.87
C ALA A 23 -3.83 -14.15 5.55
N LYS A 24 -3.60 -13.97 6.85
CA LYS A 24 -4.20 -12.87 7.62
C LYS A 24 -3.66 -11.49 7.27
N TYR A 25 -2.34 -11.37 7.06
CA TYR A 25 -1.67 -10.08 6.93
C TYR A 25 -1.13 -9.79 5.54
N PHE A 26 -0.88 -10.81 4.73
CA PHE A 26 -0.20 -10.68 3.44
C PHE A 26 -1.02 -11.22 2.27
N SER A 27 -2.30 -11.56 2.49
CA SER A 27 -3.19 -12.04 1.44
C SER A 27 -4.44 -11.17 1.34
N ASP A 28 -4.91 -11.00 0.12
CA ASP A 28 -6.23 -10.45 -0.18
C ASP A 28 -7.37 -11.45 0.09
N LYS A 29 -7.04 -12.59 0.72
CA LYS A 29 -7.95 -13.70 1.03
C LYS A 29 -7.96 -13.99 2.53
N THR A 30 -9.14 -14.33 3.03
CA THR A 30 -9.36 -14.83 4.38
C THR A 30 -8.66 -16.18 4.58
N ILE A 31 -8.53 -16.60 5.84
CA ILE A 31 -8.00 -17.92 6.21
C ILE A 31 -8.79 -19.09 5.62
N TYR A 32 -10.01 -18.85 5.15
CA TYR A 32 -10.87 -19.83 4.47
C TYR A 32 -10.83 -19.71 2.94
N GLY A 33 -9.94 -18.86 2.39
CA GLY A 33 -9.76 -18.67 0.96
C GLY A 33 -10.78 -17.74 0.29
N ALA A 34 -11.77 -17.23 1.02
CA ALA A 34 -12.70 -16.20 0.51
C ALA A 34 -11.99 -14.86 0.35
N ASN A 35 -12.37 -14.05 -0.62
CA ASN A 35 -11.82 -12.71 -0.80
C ASN A 35 -12.17 -11.79 0.38
N VAL A 36 -11.18 -11.02 0.83
CA VAL A 36 -11.33 -10.01 1.89
C VAL A 36 -11.98 -8.74 1.35
N TYR A 37 -11.68 -8.41 0.11
CA TYR A 37 -12.19 -7.24 -0.59
C TYR A 37 -13.30 -7.64 -1.56
N ASP A 38 -14.38 -6.89 -1.53
CA ASP A 38 -15.49 -7.03 -2.47
C ASP A 38 -15.19 -6.30 -3.78
N VAL A 39 -14.54 -5.14 -3.66
CA VAL A 39 -14.23 -4.26 -4.78
C VAL A 39 -12.73 -4.02 -4.79
N LYS A 40 -12.10 -4.30 -5.93
CA LYS A 40 -10.70 -3.99 -6.23
C LYS A 40 -10.68 -3.22 -7.55
N MET A 41 -10.27 -1.96 -7.51
CA MET A 41 -10.21 -1.09 -8.68
C MET A 41 -8.80 -0.54 -8.83
N ASN A 42 -8.35 -0.38 -10.08
CA ASN A 42 -7.10 0.31 -10.38
C ASN A 42 -7.43 1.69 -10.93
N ILE A 43 -6.97 2.73 -10.26
CA ILE A 43 -7.13 4.12 -10.69
C ILE A 43 -5.72 4.69 -10.81
N GLU A 44 -5.35 5.13 -12.02
CA GLU A 44 -4.09 5.85 -12.27
C GLU A 44 -2.82 5.10 -11.82
N GLY A 45 -2.85 3.76 -11.87
CA GLY A 45 -1.74 2.89 -11.45
C GLY A 45 -1.76 2.55 -9.96
N GLN A 46 -2.67 3.11 -9.18
CA GLN A 46 -2.90 2.75 -7.79
C GLN A 46 -4.01 1.71 -7.67
N THR A 47 -3.80 0.69 -6.84
CA THR A 47 -4.82 -0.31 -6.52
C THR A 47 -5.58 0.10 -5.26
N MET A 48 -6.86 0.44 -5.42
CA MET A 48 -7.78 0.69 -4.32
C MET A 48 -8.63 -0.55 -4.04
N CYS A 49 -8.61 -1.02 -2.80
CA CYS A 49 -9.40 -2.15 -2.34
C CYS A 49 -10.41 -1.70 -1.29
N ALA A 50 -11.64 -2.19 -1.36
CA ALA A 50 -12.69 -1.96 -0.37
C ALA A 50 -13.28 -3.28 0.13
N GLY A 51 -13.25 -3.48 1.45
CA GLY A 51 -13.81 -4.65 2.14
C GLY A 51 -15.06 -4.29 2.95
N ARG A 52 -15.90 -5.30 3.20
CA ARG A 52 -17.13 -5.17 4.01
C ARG A 52 -16.88 -5.07 5.52
N PHE A 53 -15.74 -5.55 6.00
CA PHE A 53 -15.46 -5.61 7.43
C PHE A 53 -14.56 -4.44 7.84
N LEU A 54 -14.85 -3.87 9.02
CA LEU A 54 -14.12 -2.74 9.62
C LEU A 54 -12.58 -2.83 9.56
N PRO A 55 -11.93 -3.97 9.86
CA PRO A 55 -10.47 -4.05 9.77
C PRO A 55 -9.93 -3.99 8.32
N PHE A 56 -10.80 -4.08 7.31
CA PHE A 56 -10.47 -4.01 5.89
C PHE A 56 -11.16 -2.83 5.18
N GLN A 57 -11.50 -1.79 5.96
CA GLN A 57 -12.00 -0.54 5.42
C GLN A 57 -10.96 0.06 4.46
N SER A 58 -11.44 0.67 3.39
CA SER A 58 -10.68 1.05 2.18
C SER A 58 -9.24 1.45 2.45
N PHE A 59 -8.30 0.77 1.80
CA PHE A 59 -6.86 1.00 1.97
C PHE A 59 -6.18 1.21 0.62
N VAL A 60 -5.20 2.11 0.61
CA VAL A 60 -4.26 2.34 -0.49
C VAL A 60 -2.94 1.69 -0.11
N ASN A 61 -2.38 0.87 -1.01
CA ASN A 61 -1.11 0.18 -0.77
C ASN A 61 0.03 1.19 -0.47
N PRO A 62 0.70 1.13 0.69
CA PRO A 62 1.70 2.12 1.09
C PRO A 62 2.98 2.01 0.27
N ALA A 63 3.25 0.84 -0.34
CA ALA A 63 4.36 0.70 -1.28
C ALA A 63 4.12 1.50 -2.57
N GLU A 64 2.87 1.58 -3.04
CA GLU A 64 2.49 2.41 -4.19
C GLU A 64 2.54 3.90 -3.84
N PHE A 65 2.15 4.27 -2.62
CA PHE A 65 2.23 5.65 -2.13
C PHE A 65 3.66 6.23 -2.16
N TYR A 66 4.67 5.41 -1.83
CA TYR A 66 6.08 5.85 -1.89
C TYR A 66 6.54 6.18 -3.32
N GLU A 67 6.11 5.40 -4.32
CA GLU A 67 6.46 5.66 -5.71
C GLU A 67 5.76 6.90 -6.26
N LEU A 68 4.56 7.22 -5.78
CA LEU A 68 3.91 8.49 -6.11
C LEU A 68 4.65 9.70 -5.55
N ILE A 69 5.03 9.70 -4.27
CA ILE A 69 5.81 10.81 -3.69
C ILE A 69 7.11 11.02 -4.48
N LYS A 70 7.76 9.93 -4.87
CA LYS A 70 9.01 9.97 -5.63
C LYS A 70 8.81 10.52 -7.05
N LYS A 71 7.67 10.20 -7.69
CA LYS A 71 7.30 10.72 -9.00
C LYS A 71 6.93 12.21 -8.95
N ASP A 72 6.29 12.63 -7.88
CA ASP A 72 5.86 14.01 -7.66
C ASP A 72 7.00 14.92 -7.14
N SER A 73 8.13 14.35 -6.70
CA SER A 73 9.29 15.11 -6.23
C SER A 73 10.23 15.61 -7.34
N SER A 74 9.76 15.73 -8.59
CA SER A 74 10.51 16.51 -9.58
C SER A 74 10.71 17.93 -9.04
N PRO A 75 11.93 18.48 -9.01
CA PRO A 75 12.10 19.88 -8.64
C PRO A 75 11.26 20.73 -9.61
N PRO A 76 10.64 21.84 -9.15
CA PRO A 76 10.03 22.78 -10.08
C PRO A 76 11.14 23.19 -11.04
N THR A 77 10.95 22.95 -12.33
CA THR A 77 11.84 23.48 -13.35
C THR A 77 11.78 24.99 -13.21
N ALA A 78 12.84 25.58 -12.65
CA ALA A 78 12.97 27.02 -12.54
C ALA A 78 12.92 27.59 -13.96
N ILE A 79 11.76 28.15 -14.32
CA ILE A 79 11.63 29.07 -15.44
C ILE A 79 12.59 30.23 -15.15
N MET A 80 13.73 30.23 -15.84
CA MET A 80 14.62 31.38 -15.95
C MET A 80 13.88 32.44 -16.77
N GLU A 81 13.08 33.28 -16.11
CA GLU A 81 12.62 34.54 -16.72
C GLU A 81 13.71 35.60 -16.53
N ASP A 82 14.58 35.73 -17.53
CA ASP A 82 15.31 36.96 -17.80
C ASP A 82 14.29 38.03 -18.21
N ASN A 83 13.78 38.80 -17.26
CA ASN A 83 13.11 40.06 -17.56
C ASN A 83 13.55 41.16 -16.58
N LYS A 84 14.45 42.00 -17.08
CA LYS A 84 14.96 43.23 -16.46
C LYS A 84 13.82 44.25 -16.33
N PRO A 85 13.50 44.76 -15.12
CA PRO A 85 12.49 45.81 -15.01
C PRO A 85 13.06 47.15 -15.48
N GLY A 86 12.48 47.67 -16.57
CA GLY A 86 12.62 49.07 -16.98
C GLY A 86 11.85 49.98 -16.04
N ILE A 87 12.51 51.04 -15.56
CA ILE A 87 11.97 52.09 -14.71
C ILE A 87 10.96 52.91 -15.52
N VAL A 88 9.72 53.03 -15.04
CA VAL A 88 8.81 54.13 -15.41
C VAL A 88 8.23 54.72 -14.14
N ASN A 89 8.73 55.92 -13.80
CA ASN A 89 8.22 56.79 -12.76
C ASN A 89 6.91 57.42 -13.23
N GLN A 90 5.88 57.48 -12.37
CA GLN A 90 4.92 58.59 -12.35
C GLN A 90 4.44 58.84 -10.91
N GLU A 91 4.92 59.94 -10.33
CA GLU A 91 4.29 60.74 -9.27
C GLU A 91 3.67 61.98 -9.94
N PRO A 92 2.86 62.82 -9.25
CA PRO A 92 2.31 62.68 -7.90
C PRO A 92 0.77 62.64 -7.85
#